data_AF-A0A2U8GLM7-F1
#
_entry.id   AF-A0A2U8GLM7-F1
#
_cell.length_a   1.000
_cell.length_b   1.000
_cell.length_c   1.000
_cell.angle_alpha   90.00
_cell.angle_beta   90.00
_cell.angle_gamma   90.00
#
_symmetry.space_group_name_H-M   'P 1'
#
loop_
_entity.id
_entity.type
_entity.pdbx_description
1 polymer ?
#
loop_
_entity_poly.entity_id
_entity_poly.type
_entity_poly.pdbx_seq_one_letter_code
_entity_poly.pdbx_strand_id
1 'polypeptide(L)'
;MVFPLSLTLRSSRGVLASVFAAHGAAGLALFHATRSPWLLAGGIGLIFLSALAGWRGELRKQGVVLALQADGGVSVKRGNSAPVFARVRPDAVVFSWSAWFALEMPETERAGRAQLRLMLVRTNLHPDQWRSLQVWLRHRALGAPEASA
;
A
#
# COMPACT_ATOMS: atom_id res chain seq x y z
N MET A 1 11.16 4.61 21.33
CA MET A 1 10.16 5.09 20.33
C MET A 1 9.10 5.86 21.09
N VAL A 2 8.76 7.07 20.65
CA VAL A 2 7.69 7.89 21.25
C VAL A 2 6.45 7.74 20.38
N PHE A 3 5.30 7.52 21.01
CA PHE A 3 4.00 7.40 20.35
C PHE A 3 3.15 8.65 20.63
N PRO A 4 2.25 9.05 19.71
CA PRO A 4 2.00 8.45 18.40
C PRO A 4 3.13 8.70 17.40
N LEU A 5 3.50 7.66 16.63
CA LEU A 5 4.52 7.79 15.59
C LEU A 5 3.86 8.11 14.25
N SER A 6 4.00 9.35 13.81
CA SER A 6 3.44 9.83 12.55
C SER A 6 4.34 9.48 11.36
N LEU A 7 3.81 8.68 10.45
CA LEU A 7 4.45 8.28 9.20
C LEU A 7 3.75 8.98 8.04
N THR A 8 4.48 9.82 7.32
CA THR A 8 3.95 10.49 6.12
C THR A 8 4.34 9.70 4.89
N LEU A 9 3.33 9.11 4.23
CA LEU A 9 3.54 8.31 3.04
C LEU A 9 3.85 9.20 1.82
N ARG A 10 4.78 8.73 1.00
CA ARG A 10 5.18 9.32 -0.29
C ARG A 10 5.07 8.26 -1.38
N SER A 11 4.94 8.68 -2.63
CA SER A 11 5.07 7.77 -3.77
C SER A 11 6.52 7.34 -3.94
N SER A 12 6.75 6.07 -4.25
CA SER A 12 8.07 5.58 -4.66
C SER A 12 8.23 5.68 -6.18
N ARG A 13 9.25 6.44 -6.62
CA ARG A 13 9.66 6.46 -8.03
C ARG A 13 10.11 5.08 -8.52
N GLY A 14 10.74 4.29 -7.66
CA GLY A 14 11.18 2.93 -7.98
C GLY A 14 10.01 1.98 -8.22
N VAL A 15 8.96 2.05 -7.39
CA VAL A 15 7.72 1.29 -7.61
C VAL A 15 7.04 1.73 -8.90
N LEU A 16 6.92 3.04 -9.14
CA LEU A 16 6.37 3.55 -10.41
C LEU A 16 7.15 3.03 -11.63
N ALA A 17 8.48 3.13 -11.60
CA ALA A 17 9.34 2.61 -12.66
C ALA A 17 9.15 1.10 -12.87
N SER A 18 9.02 0.32 -11.78
CA SER A 18 8.78 -1.12 -11.87
C SER A 18 7.42 -1.46 -12.50
N VAL A 19 6.38 -0.66 -12.24
CA VAL A 19 5.07 -0.82 -12.87
C VAL A 19 5.23 -0.63 -14.38
N PHE A 20 5.92 0.40 -14.84
CA PHE A 20 6.16 0.59 -16.28
C PHE A 20 7.02 -0.51 -16.90
N ALA A 21 8.10 -0.92 -16.23
CA ALA A 21 8.98 -1.97 -16.73
C ALA A 21 8.20 -3.29 -16.92
N ALA A 22 7.38 -3.68 -15.93
CA ALA A 22 6.57 -4.90 -16.02
C ALA A 22 5.54 -4.83 -17.16
N HIS A 23 4.84 -3.71 -17.31
CA HIS A 23 3.84 -3.55 -18.36
C HIS A 23 4.48 -3.40 -19.75
N GLY A 24 5.65 -2.77 -19.85
CA GLY A 24 6.44 -2.72 -21.08
C GLY A 24 6.90 -4.12 -21.51
N ALA A 25 7.40 -4.93 -20.58
CA ALA A 25 7.75 -6.32 -20.83
C ALA A 25 6.53 -7.15 -21.27
N ALA A 26 5.38 -6.96 -20.62
CA ALA A 26 4.13 -7.62 -21.00
C ALA A 26 3.67 -7.21 -22.42
N GLY A 27 3.76 -5.93 -22.76
CA GLY A 27 3.43 -5.42 -24.10
C GLY A 27 4.35 -5.99 -25.17
N LEU A 28 5.65 -6.05 -24.90
CA LEU A 28 6.64 -6.66 -25.80
C LEU A 28 6.38 -8.16 -25.97
N ALA A 29 6.13 -8.88 -24.89
CA ALA A 29 5.78 -10.30 -24.93
C ALA A 29 4.52 -10.55 -25.76
N LEU A 30 3.49 -9.74 -25.58
CA LEU A 30 2.25 -9.81 -26.37
C LEU A 30 2.51 -9.53 -27.86
N PHE A 31 3.33 -8.53 -28.16
CA PHE A 31 3.72 -8.20 -29.54
C PHE A 31 4.42 -9.36 -30.23
N HIS A 32 5.27 -10.10 -29.53
CA HIS A 32 5.92 -11.29 -30.05
C HIS A 32 5.00 -12.52 -30.12
N ALA A 33 4.03 -12.63 -29.21
CA ALA A 33 3.16 -13.80 -29.11
C ALA A 33 2.06 -13.86 -30.18
N THR A 34 1.67 -12.72 -30.77
CA THR A 34 0.59 -12.70 -31.76
C THR A 34 0.79 -11.62 -32.81
N ARG A 35 0.30 -11.88 -34.03
CA ARG A 35 0.23 -10.90 -35.12
C ARG A 35 -1.19 -10.39 -35.40
N SER A 36 -2.17 -10.84 -34.61
CA SER A 36 -3.55 -10.39 -34.76
C SER A 36 -3.71 -8.96 -34.24
N PRO A 37 -4.11 -7.99 -35.08
CA PRO A 37 -4.22 -6.59 -34.67
C PRO A 37 -5.28 -6.40 -33.57
N TRP A 38 -6.33 -7.22 -33.55
CA TRP A 38 -7.39 -7.17 -32.53
C TRP A 38 -6.89 -7.61 -31.15
N LEU A 39 -6.10 -8.70 -31.11
CA LEU A 39 -5.51 -9.19 -29.87
C LEU A 39 -4.45 -8.23 -29.34
N LEU A 40 -3.66 -7.63 -30.23
CA LEU A 40 -2.71 -6.59 -29.86
C LEU A 40 -3.41 -5.36 -29.29
N ALA A 41 -4.42 -4.83 -29.98
CA ALA A 41 -5.15 -3.65 -29.52
C ALA A 41 -5.82 -3.90 -28.16
N GLY A 42 -6.53 -5.03 -28.02
CA GLY A 42 -7.19 -5.39 -26.76
C GLY A 42 -6.21 -5.62 -25.61
N GLY A 43 -5.14 -6.38 -25.85
CA GLY A 43 -4.16 -6.70 -24.83
C GLY A 43 -3.33 -5.48 -24.41
N ILE A 44 -2.89 -4.64 -25.35
CA ILE A 44 -2.22 -3.37 -25.04
C ILE A 44 -3.15 -2.45 -24.24
N GLY A 45 -4.42 -2.36 -24.62
CA GLY A 45 -5.42 -1.59 -23.87
C GLY A 45 -5.53 -2.06 -22.42
N LEU A 46 -5.63 -3.37 -22.19
CA LEU A 46 -5.71 -3.95 -20.85
C LEU A 46 -4.42 -3.72 -20.03
N ILE A 47 -3.26 -3.91 -20.64
CA ILE A 47 -1.95 -3.64 -20.03
C ILE A 47 -1.86 -2.16 -19.63
N PHE A 48 -2.29 -1.24 -20.48
CA PHE A 48 -2.29 0.18 -20.18
C PHE A 48 -3.23 0.54 -19.02
N LEU A 49 -4.45 0.00 -19.01
CA LEU A 49 -5.40 0.20 -17.91
C LEU A 49 -4.85 -0.34 -16.58
N SER A 50 -4.20 -1.51 -16.61
CA SER A 50 -3.53 -2.09 -15.46
C SER A 50 -2.39 -1.20 -14.96
N ALA A 51 -1.54 -0.69 -15.86
CA ALA A 51 -0.46 0.24 -15.50
C ALA A 51 -1.01 1.53 -14.87
N LEU A 52 -2.09 2.07 -15.43
CA LEU A 52 -2.75 3.27 -14.92
C LEU A 52 -3.36 3.04 -13.53
N ALA A 53 -3.94 1.86 -13.30
CA ALA A 53 -4.43 1.47 -11.98
C ALA A 53 -3.30 1.38 -10.95
N GLY A 54 -2.17 0.76 -11.31
CA GLY A 54 -0.96 0.67 -10.47
C GLY A 54 -0.37 2.05 -10.15
N TRP A 55 -0.20 2.91 -11.17
CA TRP A 55 0.25 4.29 -11.01
C TRP A 55 -0.66 5.06 -10.06
N ARG A 56 -1.97 5.05 -10.30
CA ARG A 56 -2.95 5.76 -9.46
C ARG A 56 -2.93 5.22 -8.04
N GLY A 57 -2.77 3.91 -7.85
CA GLY A 57 -2.62 3.28 -6.54
C GLY A 57 -1.41 3.82 -5.77
N GLU A 58 -0.27 3.97 -6.44
CA GLU A 58 0.96 4.49 -5.83
C GLU A 58 0.85 6.00 -5.53
N LEU A 59 0.28 6.79 -6.44
CA LEU A 59 0.04 8.22 -6.18
C LEU A 59 -0.93 8.46 -5.04
N ARG A 60 -1.95 7.62 -4.87
CA ARG A 60 -2.92 7.73 -3.77
C ARG A 60 -2.32 7.52 -2.38
N LYS A 61 -1.07 7.05 -2.29
CA LYS A 61 -0.32 7.00 -1.03
C LYS A 61 0.22 8.37 -0.65
N GLN A 62 0.43 9.28 -1.59
CA GLN A 62 0.86 10.65 -1.28
C GLN A 62 -0.19 11.34 -0.42
N GLY A 63 0.26 12.02 0.64
CA GLY A 63 -0.63 12.76 1.55
C GLY A 63 -1.44 11.88 2.50
N VAL A 64 -1.16 10.57 2.55
CA VAL A 64 -1.66 9.70 3.61
C VAL A 64 -0.68 9.74 4.79
N VAL A 65 -1.22 10.02 5.98
CA VAL A 65 -0.48 9.99 7.24
C VAL A 65 -0.98 8.81 8.06
N LEU A 66 -0.07 7.95 8.48
CA LEU A 66 -0.34 6.86 9.41
C LEU A 66 0.21 7.24 10.78
N ALA A 67 -0.65 7.45 11.76
CA ALA A 67 -0.24 7.62 13.15
C ALA A 67 -0.29 6.26 13.85
N LEU A 68 0.88 5.68 14.08
CA LEU A 68 1.02 4.39 14.76
C LEU A 68 0.86 4.60 16.27
N GLN A 69 0.04 3.75 16.89
CA GLN A 69 -0.28 3.83 18.31
C GLN A 69 0.49 2.77 19.12
N ALA A 70 0.65 3.01 20.43
CA ALA A 70 1.40 2.12 21.31
C ALA A 70 0.69 0.76 21.56
N ASP A 71 -0.63 0.72 21.37
CA ASP A 71 -1.52 -0.42 21.54
C ASP A 71 -1.60 -1.34 20.30
N GLY A 72 -0.87 -1.01 19.22
CA GLY A 72 -0.93 -1.74 17.95
C GLY A 72 -2.00 -1.24 16.97
N GLY A 73 -2.78 -0.22 17.35
CA GLY A 73 -3.69 0.48 16.47
C GLY A 73 -3.00 1.47 15.53
N VAL A 74 -3.67 1.86 14.45
CA VAL A 74 -3.19 2.89 13.53
C VAL A 74 -4.31 3.84 13.15
N SER A 75 -4.06 5.14 13.27
CA SER A 75 -4.97 6.15 12.73
C SER A 75 -4.53 6.55 11.33
N VAL A 76 -5.44 6.48 10.37
CA VAL A 76 -5.20 6.81 8.97
C VAL A 76 -5.83 8.16 8.67
N LYS A 77 -5.02 9.15 8.30
CA LYS A 77 -5.48 10.44 7.83
C LYS A 77 -5.17 10.61 6.34
N ARG A 78 -6.14 11.02 5.54
CA ARG A 78 -5.96 11.33 4.11
C ARG A 78 -6.34 12.78 3.87
N GLY A 79 -5.37 13.61 3.46
CA GLY A 79 -5.61 15.03 3.21
C GLY A 79 -6.23 15.72 4.43
N ASN A 80 -7.35 16.43 4.21
CA ASN A 80 -8.05 17.18 5.25
C ASN A 80 -9.18 16.40 5.94
N SER A 81 -9.32 15.10 5.67
CA SER A 81 -10.33 14.26 6.33
C SER A 81 -9.99 14.01 7.80
N ALA A 82 -11.01 13.69 8.60
CA ALA A 82 -10.81 13.20 9.95
C ALA A 82 -9.96 11.91 9.96
N PRO A 83 -9.10 11.72 10.97
CA PRO A 83 -8.34 10.49 11.13
C PRO A 83 -9.27 9.32 11.46
N VAL A 84 -9.15 8.24 10.70
CA VAL A 84 -9.92 7.00 10.88
C VAL A 84 -9.07 6.01 11.66
N PHE A 85 -9.56 5.50 12.79
CA PHE A 85 -8.85 4.44 13.51
C PHE A 85 -8.97 3.10 12.76
N ALA A 86 -7.91 2.32 12.74
CA ALA A 86 -7.86 1.02 12.09
C ALA A 86 -6.89 0.08 12.82
N ARG A 87 -7.02 -1.22 12.55
CA ARG A 87 -6.09 -2.25 13.03
C ARG A 87 -5.44 -2.96 11.87
N VAL A 88 -4.20 -3.41 12.08
CA VAL A 88 -3.48 -4.23 11.10
C VAL A 88 -4.01 -5.65 11.18
N ARG A 89 -4.32 -6.23 10.03
CA ARG A 89 -4.71 -7.64 9.93
C ARG A 89 -3.52 -8.57 10.24
N PRO A 90 -3.76 -9.78 10.76
CA PRO A 90 -2.70 -10.72 11.09
C PRO A 90 -1.95 -11.25 9.86
N ASP A 91 -2.44 -11.01 8.64
CA ASP A 91 -1.82 -11.43 7.37
C ASP A 91 -0.71 -10.48 6.87
N ALA A 92 -0.15 -9.63 7.74
CA ALA A 92 0.92 -8.73 7.36
C ALA A 92 2.24 -9.47 7.10
N VAL A 93 2.86 -9.17 5.97
CA VAL A 93 4.15 -9.71 5.55
C VAL A 93 5.21 -8.61 5.58
N VAL A 94 6.26 -8.80 6.39
CA VAL A 94 7.28 -7.77 6.63
C VAL A 94 8.68 -8.26 6.25
N PHE A 95 9.18 -7.76 5.13
CA PHE A 95 10.56 -7.96 4.67
C PHE A 95 11.46 -6.81 5.11
N SER A 96 12.76 -6.95 4.84
CA SER A 96 13.76 -5.91 5.17
C SER A 96 13.57 -4.62 4.37
N TRP A 97 13.07 -4.71 3.14
CA TRP A 97 12.94 -3.59 2.19
C TRP A 97 11.49 -3.26 1.81
N SER A 98 10.53 -4.12 2.16
CA SER A 98 9.10 -3.98 1.88
C SER A 98 8.22 -4.51 3.00
N ALA A 99 6.99 -4.03 3.06
CA ALA A 99 5.95 -4.47 3.98
C ALA A 99 4.61 -4.46 3.24
N TRP A 100 3.89 -5.57 3.32
CA TRP A 100 2.54 -5.74 2.82
C TRP A 100 1.61 -5.99 3.98
N PHE A 101 0.56 -5.19 4.11
CA PHE A 101 -0.41 -5.38 5.18
C PHE A 101 -1.75 -4.75 4.81
N ALA A 102 -2.80 -5.21 5.48
CA ALA A 102 -4.13 -4.66 5.34
C ALA A 102 -4.58 -4.01 6.64
N LEU A 103 -5.33 -2.92 6.51
CA LEU A 103 -5.95 -2.21 7.62
C LEU A 103 -7.46 -2.47 7.61
N GLU A 104 -7.97 -2.96 8.73
CA GLU A 104 -9.39 -3.06 9.04
C GLU A 104 -9.82 -1.80 9.79
N MET A 105 -10.71 -1.03 9.19
CA MET A 105 -11.34 0.14 9.84
C MET A 105 -12.67 -0.33 10.46
N PRO A 106 -13.18 0.34 11.50
CA PRO A 106 -14.47 0.02 12.10
C PRO A 106 -15.62 0.23 11.11
N GLU A 107 -16.67 -0.56 11.28
CA GLU A 107 -17.83 -0.61 10.39
C GLU A 107 -18.68 0.68 10.43
N THR A 108 -18.66 1.37 11.58
CA THR A 108 -19.42 2.60 11.83
C THR A 108 -18.99 3.81 11.00
N GLU A 109 -17.84 3.77 10.33
CA GLU A 109 -17.32 4.88 9.54
C GLU A 109 -17.48 4.72 8.01
N ARG A 110 -18.30 3.77 7.52
CA ARG A 110 -18.28 3.39 6.09
C ARG A 110 -19.47 3.78 5.23
N ALA A 111 -19.20 4.76 4.37
CA ALA A 111 -19.54 4.68 2.95
C ALA A 111 -18.41 3.94 2.17
N GLY A 112 -18.41 2.60 2.20
CA GLY A 112 -17.97 1.81 1.02
C GLY A 112 -16.56 1.22 0.91
N ARG A 113 -15.64 1.27 1.88
CA ARG A 113 -14.39 0.46 1.80
C ARG A 113 -13.95 -0.19 3.11
N ALA A 114 -14.39 -1.46 3.29
CA ALA A 114 -14.12 -2.37 4.41
C ALA A 114 -12.63 -2.58 4.76
N GLN A 115 -11.71 -2.21 3.87
CA GLN A 115 -10.30 -2.54 4.02
C GLN A 115 -9.41 -1.58 3.24
N LEU A 116 -8.24 -1.25 3.80
CA LEU A 116 -7.17 -0.56 3.08
C LEU A 116 -5.95 -1.48 3.00
N ARG A 117 -5.66 -2.00 1.80
CA ARG A 117 -4.44 -2.77 1.53
C ARG A 117 -3.29 -1.83 1.18
N LEU A 118 -2.15 -2.00 1.85
CA LEU A 118 -0.95 -1.22 1.65
C LEU A 118 0.24 -2.14 1.34
N MET A 119 0.98 -1.74 0.32
CA MET A 119 2.31 -2.22 0.01
C MET A 119 3.25 -1.03 0.18
N LEU A 120 4.15 -1.07 1.16
CA LEU A 120 5.13 -0.02 1.38
C LEU A 120 6.52 -0.60 1.13
N VAL A 121 7.35 0.16 0.41
CA VAL A 121 8.79 -0.06 0.32
C VAL A 121 9.51 1.04 1.09
N ARG A 122 10.80 0.85 1.40
CA ARG A 122 11.60 1.82 2.15
C ARG A 122 11.47 3.27 1.65
N THR A 123 11.43 3.46 0.33
CA THR A 123 11.32 4.79 -0.30
C THR A 123 9.95 5.45 -0.16
N ASN A 124 8.92 4.74 0.32
CA ASN A 124 7.62 5.34 0.63
C ASN A 124 7.64 6.16 1.92
N LEU A 125 8.69 6.03 2.74
CA LEU A 125 8.86 6.68 4.03
C LEU A 125 10.18 7.45 4.08
N HIS A 126 10.32 8.31 5.09
CA HIS A 126 11.64 8.83 5.45
C HIS A 126 12.56 7.66 5.88
N PRO A 127 13.87 7.67 5.58
CA PRO A 127 14.78 6.58 5.94
C PRO A 127 14.72 6.18 7.42
N ASP A 128 14.55 7.13 8.34
CA ASP A 128 14.50 6.91 9.79
C ASP A 128 13.16 6.32 10.27
N GLN A 129 12.11 6.48 9.46
CA GLN A 129 10.77 6.01 9.74
C GLN A 129 10.57 4.53 9.37
N TRP A 130 11.33 4.03 8.39
CA TRP A 130 11.20 2.65 7.90
C TRP A 130 11.45 1.61 9.00
N ARG A 131 12.56 1.73 9.72
CA ARG A 131 12.90 0.81 10.81
C ARG A 131 11.86 0.85 11.92
N SER A 132 11.35 2.04 12.22
CA SER A 132 10.33 2.23 13.25
C SER A 132 9.00 1.56 12.88
N LEU A 133 8.59 1.65 11.62
CA LEU A 133 7.43 0.90 11.10
C LEU A 133 7.65 -0.62 11.23
N GLN A 134 8.81 -1.14 10.84
CA GLN A 134 9.07 -2.59 10.90
C GLN A 134 9.00 -3.15 12.33
N VAL A 135 9.63 -2.45 13.27
CA VAL A 135 9.60 -2.83 14.69
C VAL A 135 8.16 -2.76 15.21
N TRP A 136 7.44 -1.69 14.90
CA TRP A 136 6.05 -1.56 15.33
C TRP A 136 5.14 -2.66 14.75
N LEU A 137 5.26 -2.96 13.45
CA LEU A 137 4.49 -4.03 12.81
C LEU A 137 4.73 -5.38 13.50
N ARG A 138 5.99 -5.73 13.75
CA ARG A 138 6.37 -7.04 14.32
C ARG A 138 6.01 -7.18 15.78
N HIS A 139 6.16 -6.12 16.57
CA HIS A 139 6.07 -6.23 18.04
C HIS A 139 4.79 -5.64 18.64
N ARG A 140 4.05 -4.81 17.90
CA ARG A 140 2.84 -4.15 18.41
C ARG A 140 1.63 -4.50 17.57
N ALA A 141 1.72 -4.35 16.25
CA ALA A 141 0.57 -4.57 15.38
C ALA A 141 0.20 -6.06 15.26
N LEU A 142 1.20 -6.93 15.08
CA LEU A 142 1.02 -8.39 14.99
C LEU A 142 1.03 -9.10 16.35
N GLY A 143 1.53 -8.43 17.39
CA GLY A 143 1.57 -8.95 18.75
C GLY A 143 0.38 -8.51 19.61
N ALA A 144 -0.48 -7.62 19.11
CA ALA A 144 -1.68 -7.23 19.82
C ALA A 144 -2.64 -8.43 19.88
N PRO A 145 -3.11 -8.83 21.08
CA PRO A 145 -4.11 -9.87 21.17
C PRO A 145 -5.34 -9.48 20.35
N GLU A 146 -5.90 -10.44 19.61
CA GLU A 146 -7.24 -10.29 19.06
C GLU A 146 -8.12 -9.83 20.23
N ALA A 147 -8.77 -8.67 20.08
CA ALA A 147 -9.76 -8.29 21.06
C ALA A 147 -10.85 -9.36 20.94
N SER A 148 -10.86 -10.28 21.89
CA SER A 148 -11.84 -11.35 22.01
C SER A 148 -13.22 -10.73 21.83
N ALA A 149 -13.89 -11.12 20.74
CA ALA A 149 -15.31 -10.91 20.57
C ALA A 149 -16.07 -11.82 21.53
#